data_AF-A0A1J3HCH4-F1
#
_entry.id   AF-A0A1J3HCH4-F1
#
_cell.length_a   1.000
_cell.length_b   1.000
_cell.length_c   1.000
_cell.angle_alpha   90.00
_cell.angle_beta   90.00
_cell.angle_gamma   90.00
#
_symmetry.space_group_name_H-M   'P 1'
#
loop_
_entity.id
_entity.type
_entity.pdbx_description
1 polymer ?
#
loop_
_entity_poly.entity_id
_entity_poly.type
_entity_poly.pdbx_seq_one_letter_code
_entity_poly.pdbx_strand_id
1 'polypeptide(L)'
;LFDVFIKEGKDRLFEMAGLTVFDPSLMNSGHSSKKKRMSCDICIEDGIPSHAMTRMECGHSFCNDCWKEHFTVRINEGESKRIKCMAHKCNAICDEDVVRKLVCPELAEKF
;
A
#
# COMPACT_ATOMS: atom_id res chain seq x y z
N LEU A 1 2.73 -32.44 -20.10
CA LEU A 1 1.43 -32.11 -20.70
C LEU A 1 0.73 -31.22 -19.69
N PHE A 2 1.05 -29.92 -19.63
CA PHE A 2 0.41 -28.87 -20.46
C PHE A 2 -1.11 -29.02 -20.35
N ASP A 3 -1.92 -28.07 -19.87
CA ASP A 3 -1.73 -26.63 -19.68
C ASP A 3 -3.01 -26.09 -18.97
N VAL A 4 -3.14 -24.77 -18.90
CA VAL A 4 -4.36 -23.95 -18.68
C VAL A 4 -4.49 -23.25 -17.31
N PHE A 5 -3.70 -22.17 -17.19
CA PHE A 5 -4.15 -20.78 -17.04
C PHE A 5 -5.32 -20.41 -16.10
N ILE A 6 -4.95 -19.70 -15.01
CA ILE A 6 -5.46 -18.38 -14.55
C ILE A 6 -6.86 -17.95 -15.03
N LYS A 7 -7.83 -17.80 -14.10
CA LYS A 7 -8.81 -16.68 -14.13
C LYS A 7 -9.56 -16.47 -12.80
N GLU A 8 -9.24 -15.33 -12.19
CA GLU A 8 -10.11 -14.37 -11.49
C GLU A 8 -11.10 -14.79 -10.37
N GLY A 9 -11.00 -14.06 -9.25
CA GLY A 9 -12.15 -13.74 -8.39
C GLY A 9 -12.16 -14.35 -6.97
N LYS A 10 -11.12 -14.12 -6.15
CA LYS A 10 -11.14 -14.49 -4.72
C LYS A 10 -11.87 -13.43 -3.88
N ASP A 11 -13.20 -13.40 -3.95
CA ASP A 11 -14.03 -12.54 -3.09
C ASP A 11 -15.19 -13.27 -2.37
N ARG A 12 -15.05 -14.57 -2.06
CA ARG A 12 -16.10 -15.31 -1.30
C ARG A 12 -15.59 -16.36 -0.31
N LEU A 13 -14.68 -15.97 0.60
CA LEU A 13 -14.26 -16.84 1.71
C LEU A 13 -14.26 -16.14 3.09
N PHE A 14 -15.22 -15.25 3.36
CA PHE A 14 -15.31 -14.54 4.65
C PHE A 14 -16.70 -14.55 5.30
N GLU A 15 -17.46 -15.64 5.20
CA GLU A 15 -18.82 -15.73 5.77
C GLU A 15 -19.00 -16.77 6.90
N MET A 16 -17.98 -17.06 7.70
CA MET A 16 -18.20 -17.83 8.96
C MET A 16 -17.51 -17.26 10.22
N ALA A 17 -16.85 -16.09 10.14
CA ALA A 17 -16.06 -15.57 11.25
C ALA A 17 -16.65 -14.33 11.99
N GLY A 18 -17.88 -13.91 11.70
CA GLY A 18 -18.53 -12.82 12.45
C GLY A 18 -17.83 -11.45 12.32
N LEU A 19 -17.17 -11.19 11.18
CA LEU A 19 -16.65 -9.87 10.86
C LEU A 19 -17.78 -9.00 10.29
N THR A 20 -17.95 -7.81 10.85
CA THR A 20 -19.03 -6.87 10.54
C THR A 20 -19.15 -6.63 9.03
N VAL A 21 -20.36 -6.87 8.53
CA VAL A 21 -20.80 -6.64 7.15
C VAL A 21 -20.41 -5.25 6.66
N PHE A 22 -19.68 -5.20 5.55
CA PHE A 22 -19.51 -4.00 4.75
C PHE A 22 -20.85 -3.75 4.07
N ASP A 23 -21.61 -2.76 4.55
CA ASP A 23 -22.97 -2.53 4.08
C ASP A 23 -22.94 -2.02 2.62
N PRO A 24 -23.44 -2.81 1.65
CA PRO A 24 -23.39 -2.47 0.23
C PRO A 24 -24.31 -1.27 -0.11
N SER A 25 -25.17 -0.83 0.81
CA SER A 25 -26.22 0.16 0.55
C SER A 25 -25.73 1.61 0.44
N LEU A 26 -24.46 1.89 0.78
CA LEU A 26 -23.85 3.20 0.50
C LEU A 26 -23.34 3.34 -0.95
N MET A 27 -23.43 2.29 -1.77
CA MET A 27 -23.04 2.32 -3.19
C MET A 27 -24.23 2.70 -4.09
N ASN A 28 -24.66 3.95 -4.00
CA ASN A 28 -25.53 4.51 -5.04
C ASN A 28 -24.87 5.75 -5.64
N SER A 29 -24.26 5.60 -6.82
CA SER A 29 -24.36 6.51 -7.98
C SER A 29 -23.28 6.19 -9.02
N GLY A 30 -23.68 5.56 -10.14
CA GLY A 30 -22.99 5.62 -11.43
C GLY A 30 -21.61 4.94 -11.51
N HIS A 31 -21.57 3.71 -12.04
CA HIS A 31 -20.36 3.12 -12.61
C HIS A 31 -19.92 3.87 -13.89
N SER A 32 -19.38 5.07 -13.71
CA SER A 32 -18.34 5.60 -14.56
C SER A 32 -17.04 5.10 -13.95
N SER A 33 -16.19 4.42 -14.73
CA SER A 33 -14.85 3.96 -14.34
C SER A 33 -13.93 5.15 -14.00
N LYS A 34 -14.27 5.93 -12.97
CA LYS A 34 -13.44 6.98 -12.41
C LYS A 34 -12.37 6.28 -11.61
N LYS A 35 -11.15 6.26 -12.16
CA LYS A 35 -9.94 5.91 -11.41
C LYS A 35 -10.00 6.67 -10.08
N LYS A 36 -10.12 5.97 -8.95
CA LYS A 36 -10.08 6.61 -7.62
C LYS A 36 -8.76 7.34 -7.51
N ARG A 37 -8.85 8.67 -7.50
CA ARG A 37 -7.74 9.58 -7.25
C ARG A 37 -7.74 9.90 -5.77
N MET A 38 -6.57 9.87 -5.18
CA MET A 38 -6.33 10.01 -3.75
C MET A 38 -5.35 11.16 -3.53
N SER A 39 -5.27 11.64 -2.28
CA SER A 39 -4.34 12.68 -1.85
C SER A 39 -3.25 12.07 -0.97
N CYS A 40 -2.05 12.64 -0.99
CA CYS A 40 -0.96 12.26 -0.10
C CYS A 40 -0.75 13.33 0.98
N ASP A 41 -0.87 12.95 2.25
CA ASP A 41 -0.73 13.89 3.38
C ASP A 41 0.73 14.33 3.67
N ILE A 42 1.70 13.84 2.89
CA ILE A 42 3.13 14.09 3.09
C ILE A 42 3.64 15.14 2.12
N CYS A 43 3.36 14.97 0.83
CA CYS A 43 3.68 15.95 -0.21
C CYS A 43 2.51 16.89 -0.52
N ILE A 44 1.33 16.68 0.06
CA ILE A 44 0.10 17.46 -0.18
C ILE A 44 -0.31 17.44 -1.66
N GLU A 45 0.07 16.38 -2.39
CA GLU A 45 -0.31 16.20 -3.79
C GLU A 45 -1.67 15.49 -3.88
N ASP A 46 -2.57 16.08 -4.65
CA ASP A 46 -3.89 15.53 -4.98
C ASP A 46 -3.87 14.84 -6.34
N GLY A 47 -4.86 13.98 -6.57
CA GLY A 47 -5.06 13.41 -7.90
C GLY A 47 -4.26 12.13 -8.16
N ILE A 48 -3.59 11.59 -7.14
CA ILE A 48 -2.71 10.44 -7.24
C ILE A 48 -3.54 9.19 -7.53
N PRO A 49 -3.20 8.40 -8.56
CA PRO A 49 -3.93 7.20 -8.85
C PRO A 49 -3.71 6.15 -7.75
N SER A 50 -4.75 5.40 -7.40
CA SER A 50 -4.69 4.35 -6.35
C SER A 50 -3.51 3.37 -6.45
N HIS A 51 -3.02 3.04 -7.66
CA HIS A 51 -1.85 2.15 -7.84
C HIS A 51 -0.51 2.80 -7.49
N ALA A 52 -0.45 4.13 -7.46
CA ALA A 52 0.73 4.91 -7.08
C ALA A 52 0.73 5.25 -5.58
N MET A 53 -0.15 4.61 -4.81
CA MET A 53 -0.16 4.70 -3.35
C MET A 53 0.04 3.33 -2.74
N THR A 54 0.74 3.32 -1.61
CA THR A 54 0.97 2.10 -0.83
C THR A 54 0.44 2.31 0.57
N ARG A 55 -0.42 1.37 1.00
CA ARG A 55 -0.97 1.31 2.35
C ARG A 55 -0.20 0.28 3.18
N MET A 56 0.21 0.68 4.37
CA MET A 56 0.87 -0.19 5.34
C MET A 56 -0.13 -0.94 6.22
N GLU A 57 0.36 -1.92 6.97
CA GLU A 57 -0.42 -2.72 7.92
C GLU A 57 -1.06 -1.86 9.02
N CYS A 58 -0.41 -0.75 9.40
CA CYS A 58 -0.98 0.24 10.32
C CYS A 58 -2.15 1.05 9.76
N GLY A 59 -2.52 0.83 8.49
CA GLY A 59 -3.64 1.49 7.82
C GLY A 59 -3.30 2.81 7.14
N HIS A 60 -2.12 3.38 7.39
CA HIS A 60 -1.67 4.62 6.74
C HIS A 60 -1.26 4.37 5.29
N SER A 61 -1.66 5.28 4.39
CA SER A 61 -1.39 5.19 2.96
C SER A 61 -0.80 6.50 2.46
N PHE A 62 0.30 6.40 1.73
CA PHE A 62 1.00 7.55 1.14
C PHE A 62 1.40 7.21 -0.29
N CYS A 63 1.77 8.24 -1.08
CA CYS A 63 2.24 8.00 -2.43
C CYS A 63 3.56 7.24 -2.44
N ASN A 64 3.79 6.47 -3.50
CA ASN A 64 4.98 5.65 -3.64
C ASN A 64 6.26 6.50 -3.67
N ASP A 65 6.19 7.73 -4.17
CA ASP A 65 7.32 8.65 -4.17
C ASP A 65 7.75 9.04 -2.76
N CYS A 66 6.81 9.43 -1.88
CA CYS A 66 7.13 9.69 -0.47
C CYS A 66 7.66 8.44 0.25
N TRP A 67 7.11 7.25 -0.05
CA TRP A 67 7.65 6.01 0.52
C TRP A 67 9.08 5.72 0.07
N LYS A 68 9.36 5.85 -1.23
CA LYS A 68 10.69 5.64 -1.81
C LYS A 68 11.72 6.55 -1.16
N GLU A 69 11.40 7.83 -1.05
CA GLU A 69 12.31 8.82 -0.45
C GLU A 69 12.53 8.51 1.03
N HIS A 70 11.47 8.24 1.78
CA HIS A 70 11.57 7.86 3.19
C HIS A 70 12.44 6.62 3.39
N PHE A 71 12.25 5.55 2.62
CA PHE A 71 13.08 4.36 2.72
C PHE A 71 14.52 4.62 2.31
N THR A 72 14.74 5.38 1.24
CA THR A 72 16.08 5.72 0.76
C THR A 72 16.87 6.47 1.82
N VAL A 73 16.26 7.48 2.46
CA VAL A 73 16.89 8.23 3.55
C VAL A 73 17.22 7.31 4.72
N ARG A 74 16.24 6.52 5.18
CA ARG A 74 16.40 5.63 6.35
C ARG A 74 17.45 4.55 6.15
N ILE A 75 17.49 3.95 4.96
CA ILE A 75 18.51 2.96 4.60
C ILE A 75 19.90 3.61 4.59
N ASN A 76 20.04 4.80 4.01
CA ASN A 76 21.32 5.52 3.99
C ASN A 76 21.76 6.01 5.39
N GLU A 77 20.82 6.30 6.29
CA GLU A 77 21.10 6.59 7.70
C GLU A 77 21.51 5.34 8.51
N GLY A 78 21.46 4.15 7.92
CA GLY A 78 21.83 2.88 8.55
C GLY A 78 20.67 2.17 9.27
N GLU A 79 19.43 2.65 9.13
CA GLU A 79 18.24 1.99 9.67
C GLU A 79 17.72 0.93 8.68
N SER A 80 18.42 -0.20 8.59
CA SER A 80 18.14 -1.23 7.56
C SER A 80 17.05 -2.23 7.90
N LYS A 81 16.67 -2.44 9.17
CA LYS A 81 15.73 -3.54 9.51
C LYS A 81 14.45 -3.12 10.22
N ARG A 82 14.32 -1.83 10.57
CA ARG A 82 13.24 -1.36 11.46
C ARG A 82 12.72 0.02 11.06
N ILE A 83 12.53 0.25 9.76
CA ILE A 83 12.01 1.53 9.28
C ILE A 83 10.57 1.70 9.76
N LYS A 84 10.31 2.77 10.49
CA LYS A 84 8.96 3.09 10.99
C LYS A 84 8.12 3.76 9.91
N CYS A 85 6.80 3.63 10.04
CA CYS A 85 5.84 4.39 9.25
C CYS A 85 6.09 5.90 9.38
N MET A 86 5.94 6.64 8.27
CA MET A 86 6.12 8.10 8.25
C MET A 86 5.00 8.90 8.95
N ALA A 87 3.92 8.24 9.38
CA ALA A 87 2.80 8.89 10.05
C ALA A 87 3.19 9.35 11.46
N HIS A 88 2.71 10.53 11.85
CA HIS A 88 3.01 11.09 13.16
C HIS A 88 2.48 10.19 14.28
N LYS A 89 3.32 9.92 15.29
CA LYS A 89 3.04 9.01 16.42
C LYS A 89 2.77 7.55 16.04
N CYS A 90 3.06 7.14 14.80
CA CYS A 90 2.99 5.73 14.41
C CYS A 90 4.30 5.02 14.72
N ASN A 91 4.24 3.93 15.49
CA ASN A 91 5.40 3.09 15.80
C ASN A 91 5.40 1.76 15.02
N ALA A 92 4.53 1.62 14.03
CA ALA A 92 4.50 0.45 13.18
C ALA A 92 5.77 0.38 12.32
N ILE A 93 6.32 -0.83 12.20
CA ILE A 93 7.45 -1.12 11.32
C ILE A 93 6.90 -1.38 9.93
N CYS A 94 7.57 -0.85 8.91
CA CYS A 94 7.20 -1.11 7.52
C CYS A 94 7.62 -2.53 7.14
N ASP A 95 6.75 -3.20 6.41
CA ASP A 95 6.99 -4.56 5.92
C ASP A 95 8.18 -4.59 4.93
N GLU A 96 9.07 -5.58 5.10
CA GLU A 96 10.31 -5.69 4.32
C GLU A 96 10.04 -5.90 2.83
N ASP A 97 9.00 -6.66 2.47
CA ASP A 97 8.64 -6.90 1.06
C ASP A 97 8.18 -5.60 0.40
N VAL A 98 7.46 -4.76 1.14
CA VAL A 98 7.02 -3.44 0.66
C VAL A 98 8.21 -2.50 0.48
N VAL A 99 9.15 -2.48 1.43
CA VAL A 99 10.38 -1.67 1.32
C VAL A 99 11.16 -2.10 0.07
N ARG A 100 11.44 -3.40 -0.07
CA ARG A 100 12.20 -3.97 -1.21
C ARG A 100 11.53 -3.74 -2.55
N LYS A 101 10.20 -3.74 -2.60
CA LYS A 101 9.44 -3.46 -3.83
C LYS A 101 9.49 -2.01 -4.25
N LEU A 102 9.59 -1.09 -3.30
CA LEU A 102 9.55 0.35 -3.57
C LEU A 102 10.95 0.91 -3.84
N VAL A 103 11.99 0.43 -3.16
CA VAL A 103 13.37 0.90 -3.37
C VAL A 103 14.04 0.25 -4.60
N CYS A 104 15.04 0.93 -5.15
CA CYS A 104 15.88 0.36 -6.21
C CYS A 104 16.64 -0.88 -5.69
N PRO A 105 17.00 -1.83 -6.58
CA PRO A 105 17.71 -3.05 -6.18
C PRO A 105 19.01 -2.78 -5.41
N GLU A 106 19.77 -1.75 -5.79
CA GLU A 106 21.01 -1.36 -5.10
C GLU A 106 20.79 -0.92 -3.64
N LEU A 107 19.62 -0.31 -3.34
CA LEU A 107 19.23 0.05 -1.97
C LEU A 107 18.67 -1.16 -1.22
N ALA A 108 17.97 -2.05 -1.92
CA ALA A 108 17.46 -3.29 -1.34
C ALA A 108 18.58 -4.23 -0.87
N GLU A 109 19.76 -4.20 -1.50
CA GLU A 109 20.93 -4.97 -1.04
C GLU A 109 21.51 -4.44 0.29
N LYS A 110 21.27 -3.17 0.62
CA LYS A 110 21.72 -2.53 1.87
C LYS A 110 20.72 -2.66 3.01
N PHE A 111 19.50 -3.10 2.73
CA PHE A 111 18.40 -3.29 3.68
C PHE A 111 18.41 -4.72 4.25
#